data_AF-A0A810MU79-F1
#
_entry.id   AF-A0A810MU79-F1
#
_cell.length_a   1.000
_cell.length_b   1.000
_cell.length_c   1.000
_cell.angle_alpha   90.00
_cell.angle_beta   90.00
_cell.angle_gamma   90.00
#
_symmetry.space_group_name_H-M   'P 1'
#
loop_
_entity.id
_entity.type
_entity.pdbx_description
1 polymer ?
#
loop_
_entity_poly.entity_id
_entity_poly.type
_entity_poly.pdbx_seq_one_letter_code
_entity_poly.pdbx_strand_id
1 'polypeptide(L)' 'MTATDKTTALEQLAAAHQAEQDAARATIAAVAQAVNAGATWAEIGEQVDQAGPNAHRKYAKLLRVEPAA' A
#
# COMPACT_ATOMS: atom_id res chain seq x y z
N MET A 1 -8.36 28.69 -19.31
CA MET A 1 -8.91 27.45 -18.74
C MET A 1 -10.42 27.53 -18.83
N THR A 2 -11.00 26.74 -19.72
CA THR A 2 -12.44 26.59 -19.89
C THR A 2 -13.00 25.68 -18.79
N ALA A 3 -14.31 25.69 -18.55
CA ALA A 3 -14.96 24.78 -17.61
C ALA A 3 -14.67 23.30 -17.96
N THR A 4 -14.50 22.99 -19.25
CA THR A 4 -14.13 21.67 -19.75
C THR A 4 -12.73 21.25 -19.31
N ASP A 5 -11.74 22.14 -19.39
CA ASP A 5 -10.35 21.84 -18.96
C ASP A 5 -10.29 21.47 -17.47
N LYS A 6 -11.10 22.15 -16.64
CA LYS A 6 -11.20 21.87 -15.20
C LYS A 6 -11.84 20.50 -14.93
N THR A 7 -12.94 20.17 -15.61
CA THR A 7 -13.61 18.88 -15.43
C THR A 7 -12.68 17.73 -15.80
N THR A 8 -12.00 17.81 -16.94
CA THR A 8 -11.03 16.78 -17.36
C THR A 8 -9.89 16.62 -16.36
N ALA A 9 -9.35 17.71 -15.81
CA ALA A 9 -8.29 17.62 -14.79
C ALA A 9 -8.77 16.93 -13.50
N LEU A 10 -10.02 17.18 -13.07
CA LEU A 10 -10.60 16.53 -11.89
C LEU A 10 -10.89 15.05 -12.12
N GLU A 11 -11.35 14.67 -13.32
CA GLU A 11 -11.55 13.27 -13.70
C GLU A 11 -10.23 12.50 -13.73
N GLN A 12 -9.18 13.10 -14.30
CA GLN A 12 -7.84 12.52 -14.30
C GLN A 12 -7.30 12.33 -12.88
N LEU A 13 -7.51 13.31 -12.00
CA LEU A 13 -7.13 13.21 -10.60
C LEU A 13 -7.87 12.06 -9.89
N ALA A 14 -9.18 11.95 -10.10
CA ALA A 14 -9.99 10.88 -9.50
C ALA A 14 -9.52 9.50 -9.99
N ALA A 15 -9.23 9.35 -11.28
CA ALA A 15 -8.72 8.12 -11.85
C ALA A 15 -7.34 7.74 -11.28
N ALA A 16 -6.42 8.70 -11.17
CA ALA A 16 -5.11 8.49 -10.58
C ALA A 16 -5.21 8.07 -9.11
N HIS A 17 -6.08 8.72 -8.34
CA HIS A 17 -6.30 8.38 -6.94
C HIS A 17 -6.89 6.96 -6.78
N GLN A 18 -7.84 6.58 -7.63
CA GLN A 18 -8.39 5.23 -7.62
C GLN A 18 -7.33 4.17 -7.94
N ALA A 19 -6.49 4.41 -8.95
CA ALA A 19 -5.38 3.52 -9.29
C ALA A 19 -4.38 3.37 -8.14
N GLU A 20 -4.07 4.46 -7.44
CA GLU A 20 -3.22 4.43 -6.24
C GLU A 20 -3.84 3.59 -5.12
N GLN A 21 -5.15 3.73 -4.87
CA GLN A 21 -5.85 2.92 -3.87
C GLN A 21 -5.83 1.43 -4.22
N ASP A 22 -6.05 1.08 -5.48
CA ASP A 22 -6.05 -0.31 -5.93
C ASP A 22 -4.65 -0.93 -5.85
N ALA A 23 -3.61 -0.16 -6.22
CA ALA A 23 -2.22 -0.56 -6.02
C ALA A 23 -1.91 -0.79 -4.53
N ALA A 24 -2.33 0.13 -3.65
CA ALA A 24 -2.12 0.00 -2.22
C ALA A 24 -2.79 -1.25 -1.64
N ARG A 25 -4.01 -1.57 -2.08
CA ARG A 25 -4.72 -2.81 -1.69
C ARG A 25 -3.97 -4.06 -2.16
N ALA A 26 -3.47 -4.06 -3.39
CA ALA A 26 -2.67 -5.17 -3.92
C ALA A 26 -1.37 -5.37 -3.11
N THR A 27 -0.68 -4.28 -2.75
CA THR A 27 0.50 -4.36 -1.89
C THR A 27 0.18 -4.95 -0.53
N ILE A 28 -0.92 -4.53 0.11
CA ILE A 28 -1.32 -5.08 1.42
C ILE A 28 -1.59 -6.59 1.32
N ALA A 29 -2.29 -7.04 0.27
CA ALA A 29 -2.55 -8.46 0.05
C ALA A 29 -1.25 -9.26 -0.16
N ALA A 30 -0.30 -8.73 -0.93
CA ALA A 30 1.01 -9.37 -1.15
C ALA A 30 1.83 -9.45 0.16
N VAL A 31 1.82 -8.39 0.97
CA VAL A 31 2.48 -8.42 2.30
C VAL A 31 1.82 -9.46 3.20
N ALA A 32 0.49 -9.58 3.21
CA ALA A 32 -0.20 -10.62 3.97
C ALA A 32 0.26 -12.04 3.56
N GLN A 33 0.37 -12.29 2.26
CA GLN A 33 0.85 -13.57 1.74
C GLN A 33 2.30 -13.84 2.13
N ALA A 34 3.18 -12.83 2.07
CA ALA A 34 4.57 -12.96 2.48
C ALA A 34 4.69 -13.30 3.99
N VAL A 35 3.94 -12.60 4.84
CA VAL A 35 3.89 -12.89 6.29
C VAL A 35 3.40 -14.32 6.53
N ASN A 36 2.33 -14.75 5.86
CA ASN A 36 1.81 -16.12 5.99
C ASN A 36 2.77 -17.19 5.47
N ALA A 37 3.64 -16.84 4.52
CA ALA A 37 4.73 -17.69 4.03
C ALA A 37 5.95 -17.69 4.97
N GLY A 38 5.92 -16.93 6.07
CA GLY A 38 6.99 -16.85 7.05
C GLY A 38 8.10 -15.85 6.72
N ALA A 39 7.90 -14.96 5.75
CA ALA A 39 8.85 -13.90 5.45
C ALA A 39 8.99 -12.94 6.64
N THR A 40 10.21 -12.51 6.91
CA THR A 40 10.51 -11.53 7.94
C THR A 40 10.15 -10.13 7.48
N TRP A 41 9.90 -9.23 8.45
CA TRP A 41 9.63 -7.83 8.13
C TRP A 41 10.82 -7.10 7.49
N ALA A 42 12.05 -7.59 7.68
CA ALA A 42 13.22 -7.05 6.99
C ALA A 42 13.17 -7.37 5.49
N GLU A 43 12.93 -8.63 5.12
CA GLU A 43 12.78 -9.07 3.73
C GLU A 43 11.60 -8.38 3.04
N ILE A 44 10.46 -8.27 3.74
CA ILE A 44 9.30 -7.52 3.23
C ILE A 44 9.65 -6.05 3.00
N GLY A 45 10.38 -5.45 3.95
CA GLY A 45 10.84 -4.06 3.87
C GLY A 45 11.68 -3.81 2.61
N GLU A 46 12.64 -4.68 2.32
CA GLU A 46 13.47 -4.60 1.12
C GLU A 46 12.63 -4.58 -0.17
N GLN A 47 11.56 -5.39 -0.25
CA GLN A 47 10.71 -5.45 -1.44
C GLN A 47 9.81 -4.23 -1.63
N VAL A 48 9.48 -3.52 -0.54
CA VAL A 48 8.59 -2.34 -0.59
C VAL A 48 9.34 -1.01 -0.42
N ASP A 49 10.67 -1.04 -0.53
CA ASP A 49 11.57 0.10 -0.36
C ASP A 49 11.37 0.81 1.00
N GLN A 50 11.29 0.03 2.07
CA GLN A 50 11.16 0.52 3.44
C GLN A 50 12.06 -0.25 4.39
N ALA A 51 12.61 0.42 5.41
CA ALA A 51 13.24 -0.29 6.52
C ALA A 51 12.23 -1.23 7.20
N GLY A 52 12.66 -2.44 7.57
CA GLY A 52 11.78 -3.47 8.14
C GLY A 52 10.87 -3.00 9.30
N PRO A 53 11.37 -2.21 10.29
CA PRO A 53 10.52 -1.65 11.34
C PRO A 53 9.40 -0.73 10.82
N ASN A 54 9.65 0.02 9.75
CA ASN A 54 8.66 0.88 9.11
C ASN A 54 7.60 0.07 8.37
N ALA A 55 8.03 -0.96 7.63
CA ALA A 55 7.13 -1.90 6.97
C ALA A 55 6.24 -2.61 7.99
N HIS A 56 6.82 -3.12 9.08
CA HIS A 56 6.06 -3.76 10.16
C HIS A 56 5.00 -2.82 10.75
N ARG A 57 5.38 -1.60 11.16
CA ARG A 57 4.45 -0.61 11.73
C ARG A 57 3.31 -0.25 10.77
N LYS A 58 3.62 -0.12 9.47
CA LYS A 58 2.64 0.24 8.43
C LYS A 58 1.68 -0.92 8.17
N TYR A 59 2.21 -2.10 7.89
CA TYR A 59 1.41 -3.20 7.35
C TYR A 59 0.81 -4.10 8.44
N ALA A 60 1.44 -4.33 9.59
CA ALA A 60 0.83 -5.14 10.66
C ALA A 60 -0.47 -4.52 11.18
N LYS A 61 -0.52 -3.17 11.31
CA LYS A 61 -1.75 -2.46 11.68
C LYS A 61 -2.87 -2.68 10.66
N LEU A 62 -2.54 -2.67 9.37
CA LEU A 62 -3.51 -2.86 8.28
C LEU A 62 -4.00 -4.29 8.18
N LEU A 63 -3.13 -5.25 8.51
CA LEU A 63 -3.42 -6.68 8.49
C LEU A 63 -4.10 -7.19 9.76
N ARG A 64 -4.18 -6.37 10.82
CA ARG A 64 -4.65 -6.78 12.16
C ARG A 64 -3.90 -7.99 12.73
N VAL A 65 -2.66 -8.21 12.31
CA VAL A 65 -1.78 -9.18 12.97
C VAL A 65 -1.30 -8.49 14.24
N GLU A 66 -1.86 -8.86 15.39
CA GLU A 66 -1.28 -8.41 16.65
C GLU A 66 0.15 -8.94 16.75
N PRO A 67 1.12 -8.13 17.22
CA PRO A 67 2.44 -8.65 17.50
C PRO A 67 2.29 -9.76 18.54
N ALA A 68 2.75 -10.97 18.21
CA ALA A 68 2.85 -12.05 19.18
C ALA A 68 3.73 -11.55 20.34
N ALA A 69 3.11 -11.43 21.52
CA ALA A 69 3.76 -11.06 22.78
C ALA A 69 4.74 -12.15 23.24
#